data_AF-A0A6N7GKF4-F1
#
_entry.id   AF-A0A6N7GKF4-F1
#
_cell.length_a   1.000
_cell.length_b   1.000
_cell.length_c   1.000
_cell.angle_alpha   90.00
_cell.angle_beta   90.00
_cell.angle_gamma   90.00
#
_symmetry.space_group_name_H-M   'P 1'
#
loop_
_entity.id
_entity.type
_entity.pdbx_description
1 polymer ?
#
loop_
_entity_poly.entity_id
_entity_poly.type
_entity_poly.pdbx_seq_one_letter_code
_entity_poly.pdbx_strand_id
1 'polypeptide(L)'
;MSVFTEVELDYLTGNRLLGRLATVGANGMPHVAPVGWRLDADVVVITGRNFSDTKKFRDVAATGRAAIVIDDVLPPWQARGVEIRGRAEAVEAPEPQIRIRPTRIASWGLDGERSARTVRPDPTGPPANGSPTSEAPTR
;
A
#
# COMPACT_ATOMS: atom_id res chain seq x y z
N MET A 1 -6.47 17.27 -4.03
CA MET A 1 -6.80 16.45 -5.22
C MET A 1 -6.14 15.10 -5.01
N SER A 2 -6.81 13.99 -5.36
CA SER A 2 -6.25 12.64 -5.22
C SER A 2 -5.09 12.40 -6.18
N VAL A 3 -4.14 11.54 -5.81
CA VAL A 3 -3.09 11.04 -6.73
C VAL A 3 -3.62 10.03 -7.75
N PHE A 4 -4.79 9.44 -7.51
CA PHE A 4 -5.46 8.49 -8.40
C PHE A 4 -6.34 9.24 -9.43
N THR A 5 -6.51 8.65 -10.60
CA THR A 5 -7.53 9.15 -11.55
C THR A 5 -8.91 8.71 -11.09
N GLU A 6 -9.97 9.35 -11.60
CA GLU A 6 -11.35 8.96 -11.32
C GLU A 6 -11.61 7.49 -11.68
N VAL A 7 -11.19 7.04 -12.86
CA VAL A 7 -11.28 5.64 -13.31
C VAL A 7 -10.57 4.66 -12.36
N GLU A 8 -9.40 5.03 -11.84
CA GLU A 8 -8.69 4.19 -10.88
C GLU A 8 -9.39 4.15 -9.52
N LEU A 9 -9.94 5.27 -9.05
CA LEU A 9 -10.71 5.34 -7.81
C LEU A 9 -12.00 4.51 -7.91
N ASP A 10 -12.71 4.61 -9.04
CA ASP A 10 -13.92 3.84 -9.30
C ASP A 10 -13.61 2.33 -9.26
N TYR A 11 -12.50 1.91 -9.86
CA TYR A 11 -12.06 0.53 -9.80
C TYR A 11 -11.68 0.08 -8.38
N LEU A 12 -10.86 0.87 -7.68
CA LEU A 12 -10.32 0.55 -6.35
C LEU A 12 -11.41 0.55 -5.26
N THR A 13 -12.50 1.29 -5.45
CA THR A 13 -13.59 1.41 -4.46
C THR A 13 -14.86 0.64 -4.84
N GLY A 14 -15.03 0.29 -6.13
CA GLY A 14 -16.24 -0.34 -6.63
C GLY A 14 -16.41 -1.82 -6.27
N ASN A 15 -15.33 -2.56 -5.98
CA ASN A 15 -15.40 -4.00 -5.73
C ASN A 15 -14.54 -4.43 -4.53
N ARG A 16 -15.00 -5.47 -3.80
CA ARG A 16 -14.22 -6.10 -2.72
C ARG A 16 -13.23 -7.11 -3.27
N LEU A 17 -12.09 -6.61 -3.77
CA LEU A 17 -11.00 -7.43 -4.30
C LEU A 17 -9.90 -7.66 -3.26
N LEU A 18 -9.24 -8.83 -3.33
CA LEU A 18 -7.99 -9.07 -2.61
C LEU A 18 -6.84 -8.35 -3.31
N GLY A 19 -5.86 -7.89 -2.53
CA GLY A 19 -4.59 -7.37 -3.04
C GLY A 19 -3.48 -8.40 -2.96
N ARG A 20 -2.52 -8.33 -3.88
CA ARG A 20 -1.27 -9.11 -3.89
C ARG A 20 -0.15 -8.19 -3.41
N LEU A 21 0.17 -8.25 -2.13
CA LEU A 21 1.18 -7.39 -1.52
C LEU A 21 2.57 -8.01 -1.69
N ALA A 22 3.48 -7.26 -2.29
CA ALA A 22 4.91 -7.53 -2.33
C ALA A 22 5.66 -6.66 -1.30
N THR A 23 6.52 -7.30 -0.53
CA THR A 23 7.45 -6.71 0.43
C THR A 23 8.84 -7.30 0.21
N VAL A 24 9.88 -6.68 0.77
CA VAL A 24 11.26 -7.17 0.62
C VAL A 24 11.90 -7.34 2.00
N GLY A 25 12.46 -8.52 2.24
CA GLY A 25 13.18 -8.80 3.47
C GLY A 25 14.49 -8.02 3.56
N ALA A 26 15.05 -7.91 4.77
CA ALA A 26 16.33 -7.23 4.99
C ALA A 26 17.50 -7.83 4.18
N ASN A 27 17.41 -9.10 3.80
CA ASN A 27 18.37 -9.80 2.94
C ASN A 27 18.09 -9.63 1.43
N GLY A 28 17.11 -8.80 1.05
CA GLY A 28 16.71 -8.59 -0.34
C GLY A 28 15.75 -9.64 -0.91
N MET A 29 15.37 -10.68 -0.15
CA MET A 29 14.43 -11.69 -0.64
C MET A 29 13.01 -11.10 -0.78
N PRO A 30 12.40 -11.12 -1.98
CA PRO A 30 11.02 -10.70 -2.16
C PRO A 30 10.05 -11.64 -1.46
N HIS A 31 8.94 -11.09 -0.97
CA HIS A 31 7.87 -11.84 -0.34
C HIS A 31 6.53 -11.32 -0.82
N VAL A 32 5.68 -12.23 -1.31
CA VAL A 32 4.33 -11.92 -1.81
C VAL A 32 3.29 -12.62 -0.95
N ALA A 33 2.21 -11.91 -0.59
CA ALA A 33 1.10 -12.48 0.15
C ALA A 33 -0.25 -11.86 -0.28
N PRO A 34 -1.33 -12.65 -0.33
CA PRO A 34 -2.68 -12.10 -0.49
C PRO A 34 -3.09 -11.33 0.77
N VAL A 35 -3.75 -10.18 0.59
CA VAL A 35 -4.17 -9.32 1.69
C VAL A 35 -5.55 -8.70 1.44
N GLY A 36 -6.30 -8.51 2.53
CA GLY A 36 -7.38 -7.52 2.55
C GLY A 36 -6.77 -6.12 2.65
N TRP A 37 -7.40 -5.14 2.01
CA TRP A 37 -6.91 -3.78 1.97
C TRP A 37 -8.10 -2.81 1.88
N ARG A 38 -7.83 -1.53 2.11
CA ARG A 38 -8.75 -0.42 1.87
C ARG A 38 -7.96 0.82 1.43
N LEU A 39 -8.66 1.77 0.84
CA LEU A 39 -8.11 3.08 0.53
C LEU A 39 -8.52 4.09 1.61
N ASP A 40 -7.56 4.90 2.06
CA ASP A 40 -7.71 5.99 3.04
C ASP A 40 -7.18 7.28 2.39
N ALA A 41 -8.08 8.04 1.76
CA ALA A 41 -7.72 9.07 0.79
C ALA A 41 -6.78 8.50 -0.29
N ASP A 42 -5.49 8.84 -0.27
CA ASP A 42 -4.50 8.34 -1.23
C ASP A 42 -3.61 7.22 -0.67
N VAL A 43 -3.87 6.76 0.55
CA VAL A 43 -3.04 5.78 1.25
C VAL A 43 -3.69 4.40 1.17
N VAL A 44 -2.96 3.41 0.68
CA VAL A 44 -3.41 2.01 0.77
C VAL A 44 -3.13 1.51 2.17
N VAL A 45 -4.18 1.04 2.85
CA VAL A 45 -4.10 0.50 4.20
C VAL A 45 -4.34 -1.00 4.17
N ILE A 46 -3.43 -1.75 4.76
CA ILE A 46 -3.49 -3.19 4.91
C ILE A 46 -3.55 -3.54 6.40
N THR A 47 -4.52 -4.35 6.77
CA THR A 47 -4.71 -4.88 8.14
C THR A 47 -4.88 -6.40 8.11
N GLY A 48 -4.95 -7.03 9.28
CA GLY A 48 -5.20 -8.46 9.36
C GLY A 48 -5.05 -9.01 10.78
N ARG A 49 -5.07 -10.34 10.90
CA ARG A 49 -4.91 -11.05 12.18
C ARG A 49 -3.43 -11.16 12.55
N ASN A 50 -3.11 -10.99 13.84
CA ASN A 50 -1.75 -11.06 14.39
C ASN A 50 -0.73 -10.27 13.55
N PHE A 51 -1.14 -9.08 13.10
CA PHE A 51 -0.55 -8.45 11.92
C PHE A 51 0.90 -7.98 12.13
N SER A 52 1.20 -7.47 13.33
CA SER A 52 2.56 -7.10 13.78
C SER A 52 3.55 -8.26 13.69
N ASP A 53 3.08 -9.49 13.90
CA ASP A 53 3.91 -10.70 13.89
C ASP A 53 4.11 -11.29 12.49
N THR A 54 3.55 -10.65 11.46
CA THR A 54 3.65 -11.16 10.10
C THR A 54 4.95 -10.75 9.41
N LYS A 55 5.45 -11.60 8.51
CA LYS A 55 6.67 -11.32 7.74
C LYS A 55 6.58 -10.00 6.97
N LYS A 56 5.46 -9.74 6.29
CA LYS A 56 5.23 -8.47 5.56
C LYS A 56 5.31 -7.22 6.45
N PHE A 57 4.89 -7.32 7.72
CA PHE A 57 4.99 -6.21 8.67
C PHE A 57 6.44 -5.93 9.05
N ARG A 58 7.20 -6.98 9.39
CA ARG A 58 8.64 -6.88 9.66
C ARG A 58 9.44 -6.40 8.44
N ASP A 59 9.11 -6.89 7.25
CA ASP A 59 9.76 -6.49 6.00
C ASP A 59 9.53 -4.98 5.71
N VAL A 60 8.31 -4.49 5.92
CA VAL A 60 7.99 -3.06 5.80
C VAL A 60 8.70 -2.24 6.89
N ALA A 61 8.68 -2.68 8.14
CA ALA A 61 9.37 -1.99 9.23
C ALA A 61 10.88 -1.84 8.97
N ALA A 62 11.50 -2.86 8.36
CA ALA A 62 12.94 -2.84 8.06
C ALA A 62 13.30 -2.01 6.82
N THR A 63 12.44 -1.98 5.79
CA THR A 63 12.82 -1.46 4.46
C THR A 63 12.05 -0.23 4.02
N GLY A 64 10.91 0.05 4.63
CA GLY A 64 10.01 1.15 4.27
C GLY A 64 9.44 1.04 2.86
N ARG A 65 9.40 -0.16 2.28
CA ARG A 65 9.02 -0.40 0.87
C ARG A 65 7.95 -1.48 0.76
N ALA A 66 6.95 -1.20 -0.07
CA ALA A 66 5.99 -2.19 -0.50
C ALA A 66 5.43 -1.86 -1.90
N ALA A 67 4.91 -2.89 -2.56
CA ALA A 67 4.08 -2.76 -3.74
C ALA A 67 2.83 -3.64 -3.58
N ILE A 68 1.72 -3.25 -4.17
CA ILE A 68 0.48 -4.02 -4.14
C ILE A 68 -0.16 -4.00 -5.53
N VAL A 69 -0.66 -5.15 -5.95
CA VAL A 69 -1.51 -5.26 -7.15
C VAL A 69 -2.93 -5.61 -6.72
N ILE A 70 -3.90 -4.90 -7.28
CA ILE A 70 -5.32 -5.18 -7.17
C ILE A 70 -5.79 -5.48 -8.59
N ASP A 71 -6.25 -6.70 -8.82
CA ASP A 71 -6.59 -7.20 -10.15
C ASP A 71 -7.74 -8.21 -10.10
N ASP A 72 -8.49 -8.24 -11.18
CA ASP A 72 -9.54 -9.19 -11.49
C ASP A 72 -9.54 -9.50 -13.00
N VAL A 73 -10.31 -10.53 -13.38
CA VAL A 73 -10.48 -10.92 -14.78
C VAL A 73 -11.98 -10.97 -15.07
N LEU A 74 -12.45 -10.14 -15.99
CA LEU A 74 -13.82 -10.21 -16.47
C LEU A 74 -13.96 -11.26 -17.58
N PRO A 75 -15.12 -11.90 -17.74
CA PRO A 75 -15.41 -12.72 -18.92
C PRO A 75 -15.37 -11.87 -20.22
N PRO A 76 -14.96 -12.40 -21.38
CA PRO A 76 -14.48 -13.76 -21.62
C PRO A 76 -12.98 -13.99 -21.30
N TRP A 77 -12.16 -12.97 -21.10
CA TRP A 77 -10.82 -13.00 -20.47
C TRP A 77 -10.22 -11.59 -20.57
N GLN A 78 -10.73 -10.67 -19.78
CA GLN A 78 -10.34 -9.27 -19.80
C GLN A 78 -9.69 -8.94 -18.45
N ALA A 79 -8.37 -9.15 -18.39
CA ALA A 79 -7.59 -8.86 -17.21
C ALA A 79 -7.44 -7.35 -17.03
N ARG A 80 -7.70 -6.88 -15.82
CA ARG A 80 -7.56 -5.47 -15.47
C ARG A 80 -7.04 -5.32 -14.05
N GLY A 81 -6.48 -4.17 -13.75
CA GLY A 81 -5.94 -3.93 -12.41
C GLY A 81 -5.14 -2.66 -12.26
N VAL A 82 -4.72 -2.45 -11.01
CA VAL A 82 -3.87 -1.34 -10.58
C VAL A 82 -2.71 -1.91 -9.77
N GLU A 83 -1.49 -1.54 -10.18
CA GLU A 83 -0.27 -1.70 -9.40
C GLU A 83 0.07 -0.39 -8.71
N ILE A 84 0.33 -0.46 -7.41
CA ILE A 84 0.73 0.68 -6.58
C ILE A 84 2.06 0.33 -5.93
N ARG A 85 3.10 1.14 -6.17
CA ARG A 85 4.39 1.06 -5.47
C ARG A 85 4.56 2.31 -4.63
N GLY A 86 5.12 2.16 -3.43
CA GLY A 86 5.21 3.30 -2.53
C GLY A 86 6.19 3.14 -1.38
N ARG A 87 6.32 4.25 -0.64
CA ARG A 87 6.86 4.22 0.71
C ARG A 87 5.82 3.57 1.61
N ALA A 88 6.26 2.62 2.43
CA ALA A 88 5.40 1.87 3.31
C ALA A 88 5.82 2.09 4.77
N GLU A 89 4.83 2.26 5.64
CA GLU A 89 5.02 2.41 7.07
C GLU A 89 4.32 1.24 7.78
N ALA A 90 5.01 0.57 8.69
CA ALA A 90 4.43 -0.40 9.61
C ALA A 90 4.03 0.36 10.88
N VAL A 91 2.74 0.55 11.09
CA VAL A 91 2.18 1.31 12.21
C VAL A 91 1.62 0.33 13.22
N GLU A 92 2.01 0.43 14.49
CA GLU A 92 1.58 -0.49 15.55
C GLU A 92 0.27 -0.07 16.24
N ALA A 93 0.04 1.24 16.41
CA ALA A 93 -1.07 1.78 17.17
C ALA A 93 -1.95 2.74 16.32
N PRO A 94 -3.27 2.84 16.60
CA PRO A 94 -4.03 2.10 17.61
C PRO A 94 -4.27 0.63 17.25
N GLU A 95 -4.13 0.28 15.96
CA GLU A 95 -4.17 -1.10 15.47
C GLU A 95 -3.03 -1.34 14.48
N PRO A 96 -2.37 -2.52 14.52
CA PRO A 96 -1.30 -2.84 13.59
C PRO A 96 -1.74 -2.82 12.12
N GLN A 97 -1.10 -1.99 11.31
CA GLN A 97 -1.40 -1.80 9.90
C GLN A 97 -0.16 -1.47 9.08
N ILE A 98 -0.20 -1.76 7.76
CA ILE A 98 0.76 -1.23 6.80
C ILE A 98 0.06 -0.13 6.02
N ARG A 99 0.72 1.02 5.91
CA ARG A 99 0.25 2.18 5.12
C ARG A 99 1.20 2.39 3.95
N ILE A 100 0.71 2.27 2.72
CA ILE A 100 1.50 2.51 1.50
C ILE A 100 1.09 3.85 0.91
N ARG A 101 2.05 4.79 0.86
CA ARG A 101 1.91 6.07 0.17
C ARG A 101 2.43 5.92 -1.27
N PRO A 102 1.57 6.03 -2.29
CA PRO A 102 1.97 5.84 -3.68
C PRO A 102 3.13 6.76 -4.09
N THR A 103 4.11 6.18 -4.76
CA THR A 103 5.15 6.89 -5.52
C THR A 103 5.09 6.54 -7.00
N ARG A 104 4.47 5.41 -7.33
CA ARG A 104 4.20 4.99 -8.71
C ARG A 104 2.88 4.25 -8.77
N ILE A 105 2.08 4.57 -9.78
CA ILE A 105 0.81 3.92 -10.09
C ILE A 105 0.88 3.44 -11.54
N ALA A 106 0.48 2.21 -11.78
CA ALA A 106 0.26 1.69 -13.13
C ALA A 106 -1.09 0.99 -13.19
N SER A 107 -1.84 1.18 -14.27
CA SER A 107 -3.18 0.63 -14.46
C SER A 107 -3.31 0.07 -15.87
N TRP A 108 -4.12 -0.98 -16.01
CA TRP A 108 -4.41 -1.63 -17.28
C TRP A 108 -5.83 -2.17 -17.29
N GLY A 109 -6.46 -2.18 -18.46
CA GLY A 109 -7.79 -2.76 -18.65
C GLY A 109 -8.92 -2.09 -17.86
N LEU A 110 -8.69 -0.89 -17.31
CA LEU A 110 -9.72 -0.12 -16.61
C LEU A 110 -10.57 0.66 -17.59
N ASP A 111 -9.95 1.60 -18.32
CA ASP A 111 -10.49 2.28 -19.50
C ASP A 111 -9.31 2.81 -20.33
N GLY A 112 -9.31 2.57 -21.64
CA GLY A 112 -8.26 3.04 -22.55
C GLY A 112 -6.94 2.26 -22.49
N GLU A 113 -5.85 2.91 -22.89
CA GLU A 113 -4.51 2.32 -22.92
C GLU A 113 -3.92 2.14 -21.52
N ARG A 114 -2.93 1.24 -21.41
CA ARG A 114 -2.15 1.06 -20.18
C ARG A 114 -1.52 2.39 -19.75
N SER A 115 -1.74 2.76 -18.50
CA SER A 115 -1.16 3.96 -17.89
C SER A 115 -0.09 3.59 -16.87
N ALA A 116 0.97 4.39 -16.79
CA ALA A 116 1.97 4.28 -15.73
C ALA A 116 2.59 5.63 -15.44
N ARG A 117 2.50 6.08 -14.18
CA ARG A 117 3.00 7.39 -13.78
C ARG A 117 3.69 7.36 -12.42
N THR A 118 4.71 8.21 -12.29
CA THR A 118 5.27 8.57 -10.98
C THR A 118 4.36 9.61 -10.36
N VAL A 119 4.00 9.43 -9.09
CA VAL A 119 3.20 10.39 -8.34
C VAL A 119 3.99 10.91 -7.16
N ARG A 120 3.79 12.17 -6.81
CA ARG A 120 4.35 12.75 -5.59
C ARG A 120 3.27 12.69 -4.52
N PRO A 121 3.55 12.17 -3.32
CA PRO A 121 2.62 12.29 -2.20
C PRO A 121 2.31 13.76 -1.96
N ASP A 122 1.06 14.07 -1.62
CA ASP A 122 0.71 15.41 -1.15
C ASP A 122 1.57 15.75 0.09
N PRO A 123 2.40 16.81 0.05
CA PRO A 123 3.24 17.20 1.18
C PRO A 123 2.44 17.63 2.42
N THR A 124 1.13 17.87 2.29
CA THR A 124 0.25 18.28 3.41
C THR A 124 -0.33 17.11 4.21
N GLY A 125 -0.04 15.86 3.83
CA GLY A 125 -0.42 14.70 4.62
C GLY A 125 0.25 14.71 6.01
N PRO A 126 -0.40 14.18 7.06
CA PRO A 126 0.18 14.18 8.40
C PRO A 126 1.53 13.45 8.38
N PRO A 127 2.56 14.00 9.07
CA PRO A 127 3.87 13.39 9.12
C PRO A 127 3.74 11.97 9.67
N ALA A 128 4.55 11.05 9.13
CA ALA A 128 4.77 9.77 9.77
C ALA A 128 5.34 10.07 11.17
N ASN A 129 4.55 9.86 12.22
CA ASN A 129 4.95 10.19 13.59
C ASN A 129 6.32 9.56 13.87
N GLY A 130 7.29 10.44 14.17
CA GLY A 130 8.61 10.05 14.63
C GLY A 130 8.51 9.29 15.94
N SER A 131 9.45 8.36 16.11
CA SER A 131 9.66 7.60 17.35
C SER A 131 9.61 8.51 18.58
N PRO A 132 9.00 8.09 19.70
CA PRO A 132 9.08 8.85 20.93
C PRO A 132 10.54 8.80 21.42
N THR A 133 11.21 9.95 21.38
CA THR A 133 12.47 10.15 22.11
C THR A 133 12.13 9.99 23.59
N SER A 134 12.59 8.88 24.17
CA SER A 134 12.60 8.69 25.63
C SER A 134 13.64 9.65 26.21
N GLU A 135 13.19 10.75 26.82
CA GLU A 135 13.99 11.45 27.83
C GLU A 135 13.88 10.67 29.14
N ALA A 136 15.03 10.18 29.62
CA ALA A 136 15.16 9.59 30.94
C ALA A 136 15.14 10.71 32.00
N PRO A 137 14.49 10.49 33.16
CA PRO A 137 14.46 11.50 34.21
C PRO A 137 15.83 11.58 34.89
N THR A 138 16.41 12.78 34.92
CA THR A 138 17.59 13.07 35.73
C THR A 138 17.11 13.34 37.17
N ARG A 139 17.80 12.73 38.13
CA ARG A 139 17.59 12.89 39.58
C ARG A 139 17.82 14.31 40.06
#